data_AF-A0A2E3ZJT6-F1
#
_entry.id   AF-A0A2E3ZJT6-F1
#
_cell.length_a   1.000
_cell.length_b   1.000
_cell.length_c   1.000
_cell.angle_alpha   90.00
_cell.angle_beta   90.00
_cell.angle_gamma   90.00
#
_symmetry.space_group_name_H-M   'P 1'
#
loop_
_entity.id
_entity.type
_entity.pdbx_description
1 polymer ?
#
loop_
_entity_poly.entity_id
_entity_poly.type
_entity_poly.pdbx_seq_one_letter_code
_entity_poly.pdbx_strand_id
1 'polypeptide(L)'
;MLRLRPILLGLLFMTSALAGCISDSQEGGEITLIVQYERTNGTILESYMDGSLISTTGSIIRFDFSQTISELEPVRFGIDFPDNGGEISVNPDERSTIDVEFTEHGVHDLVAYVMDVEGNQAFLPIVIRMDLRMEWTESGTYEPSPLTINPFPANGGTSASSILIDSIVENPDLIENIGGGRDVEITWKLVDEQEDACQNRNEVVGEGETVRWQTIHFNTFEIHELQVDYNEGQDLIDVYQTVIIQYPQLESIPNPK
;
A
#
# COMPACT_ATOMS: atom_id res chain seq x y z
N MET A 1 63.59 62.13 -10.46
CA MET A 1 63.63 62.07 -8.98
C MET A 1 62.46 61.24 -8.49
N LEU A 2 62.77 60.26 -7.65
CA LEU A 2 61.95 59.40 -6.78
C LEU A 2 60.48 59.08 -7.13
N ARG A 3 60.28 57.79 -7.45
CA ARG A 3 59.10 56.98 -7.12
C ARG A 3 58.85 57.01 -5.61
N LEU A 4 57.61 57.24 -5.16
CA LEU A 4 57.14 56.79 -3.84
C LEU A 4 55.62 56.55 -3.81
N ARG A 5 55.27 55.26 -3.94
CA ARG A 5 54.17 54.54 -3.27
C ARG A 5 52.70 54.87 -3.59
N PRO A 6 52.05 54.06 -4.46
CA PRO A 6 50.69 53.59 -4.23
C PRO A 6 50.75 52.37 -3.30
N ILE A 7 51.07 52.54 -2.02
CA ILE A 7 51.11 51.43 -1.04
C ILE A 7 50.02 51.56 0.03
N LEU A 8 49.33 52.69 0.12
CA LEU A 8 48.35 52.90 1.20
C LEU A 8 46.92 52.42 0.90
N LEU A 9 46.62 52.00 -0.33
CA LEU A 9 45.29 51.49 -0.70
C LEU A 9 45.21 49.96 -0.89
N GLY A 10 46.34 49.25 -0.72
CA GLY A 10 46.38 47.78 -0.77
C GLY A 10 46.22 47.10 0.59
N LEU A 11 46.32 47.85 1.69
CA LEU A 11 46.34 47.28 3.05
C LEU A 11 44.97 47.28 3.76
N LEU A 12 43.92 47.83 3.15
CA LEU A 12 42.58 47.87 3.73
C LEU A 12 41.66 46.72 3.26
N PHE A 13 42.13 45.86 2.36
CA PHE A 13 41.36 44.73 1.80
C PHE A 13 41.76 43.35 2.36
N MET A 14 42.53 43.30 3.46
CA MET A 14 43.11 42.06 4.00
C MET A 14 42.67 41.70 5.43
N THR A 15 41.57 42.27 5.94
CA THR A 15 41.08 41.98 7.30
C THR A 15 39.67 41.39 7.38
N SER A 16 39.06 40.97 6.27
CA SER A 16 37.71 40.38 6.25
C SER A 16 37.66 38.86 6.04
N ALA A 17 38.80 38.15 6.07
CA ALA A 17 38.85 36.71 5.76
C ALA A 17 39.04 35.77 6.96
N LEU A 18 38.89 36.24 8.21
CA LEU A 18 39.08 35.41 9.41
C LEU A 18 37.98 35.57 10.48
N ALA A 19 36.74 35.84 10.06
CA ALA A 19 35.58 35.39 10.83
C ALA A 19 35.21 34.00 10.33
N GLY A 20 36.10 33.03 10.56
CA GLY A 20 35.70 31.63 10.53
C GLY A 20 34.77 31.43 11.72
N CYS A 21 33.48 31.24 11.45
CA CYS A 21 32.69 30.41 12.35
C CYS A 21 33.42 29.06 12.39
N ILE A 22 34.27 28.86 13.40
CA ILE A 22 34.31 27.56 14.06
C ILE A 22 32.90 27.43 14.63
N SER A 23 31.98 26.89 13.84
CA SER A 23 30.97 26.05 14.44
C SER A 23 31.79 24.90 14.99
N ASP A 24 31.97 24.93 16.30
CA ASP A 24 32.27 23.75 17.09
C ASP A 24 31.31 22.69 16.56
N SER A 25 31.81 21.78 15.71
CA SER A 25 31.09 20.56 15.45
C SER A 25 31.18 19.86 16.79
N GLN A 26 30.18 20.10 17.64
CA GLN A 26 29.92 19.26 18.79
C GLN A 26 30.12 17.84 18.27
N GLU A 27 31.06 17.12 18.89
CA GLU A 27 31.16 15.68 18.78
C GLU A 27 29.84 15.13 19.33
N GLY A 28 28.77 15.24 18.52
CA GLY A 28 27.49 14.62 18.80
C GLY A 28 27.71 13.13 18.75
N GLY A 29 27.20 12.41 19.75
CA GLY A 29 27.44 10.98 19.91
C GLY A 29 27.15 10.22 18.62
N GLU A 30 28.04 9.31 18.25
CA GLU A 30 27.85 8.49 17.06
C GLU A 30 26.65 7.55 17.26
N ILE A 31 25.68 7.63 16.34
CA ILE A 31 24.51 6.74 16.34
C ILE A 31 24.56 5.85 15.10
N THR A 32 24.64 4.54 15.31
CA THR A 32 24.45 3.52 14.28
C THR A 32 23.03 2.96 14.40
N LEU A 33 22.11 3.51 13.60
CA LEU A 33 20.72 3.04 13.53
C LEU A 33 20.64 1.70 12.78
N ILE A 34 20.13 0.69 13.46
CA ILE A 34 19.83 -0.63 12.88
C ILE A 34 18.39 -0.98 13.21
N VAL A 35 17.56 -1.04 12.16
CA VAL A 35 16.15 -1.41 12.26
C VAL A 35 15.94 -2.66 11.43
N GLN A 36 15.45 -3.71 12.08
CA GLN A 36 15.18 -5.01 11.46
C GLN A 36 13.68 -5.18 11.23
N TYR A 37 13.32 -5.72 10.07
CA TYR A 37 11.94 -6.03 9.69
C TYR A 37 11.91 -7.30 8.83
N GLU A 38 10.99 -8.21 9.15
CA GLU A 38 10.89 -9.51 8.47
C GLU A 38 10.29 -9.42 7.07
N ARG A 39 9.42 -8.43 6.85
CA ARG A 39 8.69 -8.21 5.60
C ARG A 39 8.54 -6.71 5.35
N THR A 40 8.47 -6.37 4.07
CA THR A 40 8.22 -5.01 3.57
C THR A 40 7.01 -4.96 2.64
N ASN A 41 6.24 -6.04 2.61
CA ASN A 41 4.99 -6.11 1.89
C ASN A 41 3.88 -6.77 2.71
N GLY A 42 2.65 -6.48 2.31
CA GLY A 42 1.44 -7.02 2.91
C GLY A 42 0.26 -6.93 1.94
N THR A 43 -0.89 -7.39 2.42
CA THR A 43 -2.15 -7.33 1.68
C THR A 43 -3.23 -6.85 2.61
N ILE A 44 -3.92 -5.79 2.22
CA ILE A 44 -5.16 -5.33 2.85
C ILE A 44 -6.29 -6.21 2.31
N LEU A 45 -7.14 -6.73 3.19
CA LEU A 45 -8.27 -7.56 2.80
C LEU A 45 -9.57 -6.81 3.03
N GLU A 46 -10.36 -6.64 1.97
CA GLU A 46 -11.73 -6.17 2.05
C GLU A 46 -12.68 -7.33 1.78
N SER A 47 -13.72 -7.46 2.59
CA SER A 47 -14.75 -8.50 2.44
C SER A 47 -16.09 -7.84 2.18
N TYR A 48 -16.74 -8.23 1.09
CA TYR A 48 -18.02 -7.73 0.63
C TYR A 48 -19.05 -8.86 0.60
N MET A 49 -20.28 -8.51 0.97
CA MET A 49 -21.44 -9.41 0.90
C MET A 49 -22.61 -8.62 0.33
N ASP A 50 -23.26 -9.18 -0.69
CA ASP A 50 -24.44 -8.58 -1.35
C ASP A 50 -24.20 -7.11 -1.73
N GLY A 51 -23.07 -6.84 -2.41
CA GLY A 51 -22.66 -5.50 -2.83
C GLY A 51 -22.16 -4.57 -1.71
N SER A 52 -22.21 -4.97 -0.44
CA SER A 52 -21.86 -4.12 0.70
C SER A 52 -20.53 -4.52 1.33
N LEU A 53 -19.67 -3.53 1.64
CA LEU A 53 -18.45 -3.77 2.42
C LEU A 53 -18.81 -4.15 3.86
N ILE A 54 -18.33 -5.32 4.29
CA ILE A 54 -18.58 -5.88 5.63
C ILE A 54 -17.38 -5.67 6.56
N SER A 55 -16.16 -5.83 6.05
CA SER A 55 -14.95 -5.62 6.85
C SER A 55 -13.72 -5.29 6.02
N THR A 56 -12.80 -4.56 6.64
CA THR A 56 -11.45 -4.31 6.14
C THR A 56 -10.44 -4.80 7.18
N THR A 57 -9.48 -5.62 6.77
CA THR A 57 -8.40 -6.14 7.63
C THR A 57 -7.07 -5.59 7.15
N GLY A 58 -6.38 -4.88 8.04
CA GLY A 58 -5.06 -4.31 7.79
C GLY A 58 -3.92 -5.34 7.83
N SER A 59 -2.72 -4.86 7.53
CA SER A 59 -1.48 -5.63 7.63
C SER A 59 -0.53 -4.98 8.64
N ILE A 60 0.07 -5.78 9.53
CA ILE A 60 0.99 -5.27 10.55
C ILE A 60 2.43 -5.60 10.16
N ILE A 61 3.28 -4.58 10.14
CA ILE A 61 4.73 -4.71 9.98
C ILE A 61 5.41 -4.31 11.30
N ARG A 62 6.30 -5.17 11.77
CA ARG A 62 7.10 -4.95 12.99
C ARG A 62 8.49 -4.42 12.63
N PHE A 63 8.87 -3.33 13.26
CA PHE A 63 10.19 -2.71 13.19
C PHE A 63 10.92 -2.92 14.52
N ASP A 64 12.12 -3.48 14.48
CA ASP A 64 12.91 -3.83 15.65
C ASP A 64 14.23 -3.04 15.69
N PHE A 65 14.34 -2.19 16.71
CA PHE A 65 15.47 -1.29 16.96
C PHE A 65 16.50 -1.90 17.93
N SER A 66 16.34 -3.15 18.39
CA SER A 66 17.18 -3.76 19.43
C SER A 66 18.67 -3.90 19.07
N GLN A 67 19.02 -3.77 17.79
CA GLN A 67 20.41 -3.77 17.31
C GLN A 67 20.96 -2.36 17.11
N THR A 68 20.18 -1.31 17.36
CA THR A 68 20.64 0.08 17.27
C THR A 68 21.68 0.34 18.35
N ILE A 69 22.79 0.98 17.95
CA ILE A 69 23.91 1.33 18.83
C ILE A 69 24.00 2.85 18.87
N SER A 70 24.08 3.41 20.07
CA SER A 70 24.22 4.85 20.30
C SER A 70 25.25 5.07 21.40
N GLU A 71 26.19 6.01 21.20
CA GLU A 71 27.17 6.38 22.22
C GLU A 71 26.52 7.07 23.43
N LEU A 72 25.46 7.83 23.17
CA LEU A 72 24.61 8.46 24.17
C LEU A 72 23.32 7.68 24.35
N GLU A 73 22.68 7.82 25.52
CA GLU A 73 21.46 7.08 25.84
C GLU A 73 20.32 7.43 24.86
N PRO A 74 19.76 6.45 24.13
CA PRO A 74 18.64 6.69 23.23
C PRO A 74 17.38 6.95 24.07
N VAL A 75 16.66 8.04 23.76
CA VAL A 75 15.43 8.43 24.47
C VAL A 75 14.18 8.22 23.63
N ARG A 76 14.33 7.99 22.32
CA ARG A 76 13.21 7.75 21.41
C ARG A 76 13.61 6.85 20.25
N PHE A 77 12.80 5.84 19.97
CA PHE A 77 12.72 5.21 18.66
C PHE A 77 11.40 5.61 18.01
N GLY A 78 11.39 5.82 16.70
CA GLY A 78 10.16 6.18 16.00
C GLY A 78 10.13 5.77 14.53
N ILE A 79 8.92 5.79 13.99
CA ILE A 79 8.60 5.67 12.58
C ILE A 79 7.79 6.93 12.20
N ASP A 80 8.35 7.73 11.31
CA ASP A 80 7.66 8.86 10.69
C ASP A 80 6.98 8.42 9.40
N PHE A 81 5.82 9.03 9.12
CA PHE A 81 5.01 8.84 7.92
C PHE A 81 4.97 10.16 7.13
N PRO A 82 5.96 10.42 6.25
CA PRO A 82 6.01 11.64 5.45
C PRO A 82 4.73 11.93 4.66
N ASP A 83 4.05 10.88 4.20
CA ASP A 83 2.85 10.96 3.35
C ASP A 83 1.68 11.69 4.03
N ASN A 84 1.51 11.51 5.35
CA ASN A 84 0.39 12.06 6.12
C ASN A 84 0.82 12.91 7.33
N GLY A 85 2.13 13.04 7.57
CA GLY A 85 2.70 13.78 8.70
C GLY A 85 2.50 13.10 10.06
N GLY A 86 2.13 11.82 10.08
CA GLY A 86 2.00 11.00 11.28
C GLY A 86 3.35 10.55 11.83
N GLU A 87 3.36 10.14 13.10
CA GLU A 87 4.52 9.57 13.79
C GLU A 87 4.04 8.53 14.80
N ILE A 88 4.78 7.41 14.91
CA ILE A 88 4.66 6.47 16.02
C ILE A 88 6.02 6.37 16.69
N SER A 89 6.08 6.64 18.01
CA SER A 89 7.34 6.54 18.76
C SER A 89 7.19 5.87 20.12
N VAL A 90 8.31 5.41 20.66
CA VAL A 90 8.41 4.61 21.88
C VAL A 90 9.61 5.03 22.70
N ASN A 91 9.54 4.82 24.02
CA ASN A 91 10.70 4.92 24.89
C ASN A 91 11.56 3.64 24.77
N PRO A 92 12.84 3.73 24.40
CA PRO A 92 13.77 2.60 24.34
C PRO A 92 13.88 1.77 25.64
N ASP A 93 13.63 2.38 26.80
CA ASP A 93 13.62 1.70 28.10
C ASP A 93 12.42 0.75 28.29
N GLU A 94 11.32 1.01 27.58
CA GLU A 94 10.09 0.22 27.69
C GLU A 94 10.04 -0.89 26.64
N ARG A 95 10.43 -0.56 25.39
CA ARG A 95 10.41 -1.48 24.25
C ARG A 95 11.31 -0.98 23.14
N SER A 96 11.89 -1.94 22.43
CA SER A 96 12.73 -1.72 21.24
C SER A 96 12.00 -2.04 19.93
N THR A 97 10.67 -2.25 19.96
CA THR A 97 9.89 -2.63 18.79
C THR A 97 8.69 -1.71 18.58
N ILE A 98 8.36 -1.48 17.31
CA ILE A 98 7.21 -0.69 16.85
C ILE A 98 6.42 -1.54 15.86
N ASP A 99 5.16 -1.79 16.17
CA ASP A 99 4.22 -2.43 15.25
C ASP A 99 3.42 -1.34 14.55
N VAL A 100 3.46 -1.32 13.23
CA VAL A 100 2.70 -0.40 12.38
C VAL A 100 1.63 -1.18 11.65
N GLU A 101 0.37 -0.82 11.87
CA GLU A 101 -0.76 -1.33 11.12
C GLU A 101 -1.02 -0.45 9.89
N PHE A 102 -1.04 -1.07 8.71
CA PHE A 102 -1.43 -0.46 7.46
C PHE A 102 -2.87 -0.87 7.15
N THR A 103 -3.74 0.10 6.93
CA THR A 103 -5.14 -0.12 6.54
C THR A 103 -5.43 0.30 5.11
N GLU A 104 -4.46 0.93 4.45
CA GLU A 104 -4.58 1.46 3.10
C GLU A 104 -3.58 0.76 2.18
N HIS A 105 -4.05 0.36 1.00
CA HIS A 105 -3.21 -0.20 -0.05
C HIS A 105 -2.44 0.92 -0.76
N GLY A 106 -1.23 0.61 -1.22
CA GLY A 106 -0.31 1.61 -1.76
C GLY A 106 1.15 1.26 -1.51
N VAL A 107 2.02 2.09 -2.07
CA VAL A 107 3.45 2.12 -1.71
C VAL A 107 3.63 3.25 -0.71
N HIS A 108 4.04 2.92 0.51
CA HIS A 108 4.18 3.81 1.66
C HIS A 108 5.65 4.12 1.90
N ASP A 109 6.00 5.40 1.97
CA ASP A 109 7.31 5.85 2.39
C ASP A 109 7.32 6.07 3.92
N LEU A 110 8.33 5.52 4.59
CA LEU A 110 8.52 5.65 6.03
C LEU A 110 9.94 6.13 6.33
N VAL A 111 10.12 6.77 7.47
CA VAL A 111 11.45 7.05 8.01
C VAL A 111 11.53 6.53 9.43
N ALA A 112 12.29 5.45 9.62
CA ALA A 112 12.64 5.01 10.96
C ALA A 112 13.73 5.91 11.53
N TYR A 113 13.63 6.25 12.81
CA TYR A 113 14.60 7.14 13.43
C TYR A 113 14.85 6.80 14.90
N VAL A 114 15.97 7.30 15.40
CA VAL A 114 16.35 7.29 16.81
C VAL A 114 16.77 8.69 17.23
N MET A 115 16.47 9.07 18.47
CA MET A 115 16.95 10.31 19.09
C MET A 115 17.59 9.98 20.45
N ASP A 116 18.75 10.58 20.73
CA ASP A 116 19.43 10.46 22.02
C ASP A 116 19.12 11.61 23.00
N VAL A 117 19.67 11.51 24.22
CA VAL A 117 19.51 12.51 25.29
C VAL A 117 19.99 13.92 24.94
N GLU A 118 20.92 14.07 23.98
CA GLU A 118 21.43 15.38 23.52
C GLU A 118 20.67 15.90 22.29
N GLY A 119 19.74 15.11 21.76
CA GLY A 119 18.94 15.45 20.59
C GLY A 119 19.59 15.10 19.26
N ASN A 120 20.69 14.32 19.26
CA ASN A 120 21.24 13.80 18.02
C ASN A 120 20.28 12.77 17.43
N GLN A 121 20.20 12.71 16.11
CA GLN A 121 19.27 11.84 15.40
C GLN A 121 19.97 11.06 14.29
N ALA A 122 19.53 9.83 14.08
CA ALA A 122 19.83 9.04 12.89
C ALA A 122 18.53 8.57 12.25
N PHE A 123 18.53 8.44 10.93
CA PHE A 123 17.35 8.15 10.12
C PHE A 123 17.63 7.02 9.13
N LEU A 124 16.60 6.21 8.85
CA LEU A 124 16.62 5.12 7.88
C LEU A 124 15.32 5.19 7.05
N PRO A 125 15.37 5.57 5.76
CA PRO A 125 14.21 5.50 4.89
C PRO A 125 13.85 4.04 4.59
N ILE A 126 12.56 3.72 4.65
CA ILE A 126 12.01 2.38 4.41
C ILE A 126 10.77 2.51 3.53
N VAL A 127 10.69 1.72 2.46
CA VAL A 127 9.52 1.66 1.58
C VAL A 127 8.75 0.38 1.86
N ILE A 128 7.43 0.49 2.07
CA ILE A 128 6.53 -0.64 2.33
C ILE A 128 5.48 -0.72 1.22
N ARG A 129 5.15 -1.93 0.75
CA ARG A 129 4.13 -2.16 -0.27
C ARG A 129 2.91 -2.89 0.30
N MET A 130 1.73 -2.32 0.13
CA MET A 130 0.46 -2.92 0.54
C MET A 130 -0.40 -3.14 -0.70
N ASP A 131 -0.56 -4.40 -1.11
CA ASP A 131 -1.52 -4.78 -2.15
C ASP A 131 -2.95 -4.78 -1.57
N LEU A 132 -3.99 -4.68 -2.39
CA LEU A 132 -5.38 -4.87 -1.97
C LEU A 132 -5.91 -6.21 -2.48
N ARG A 133 -6.61 -6.96 -1.63
CA ARG A 133 -7.42 -8.11 -2.01
C ARG A 133 -8.86 -7.84 -1.60
N MET A 134 -9.77 -7.94 -2.55
CA MET A 134 -11.21 -7.82 -2.33
C MET A 134 -11.81 -9.21 -2.48
N GLU A 135 -12.52 -9.68 -1.47
CA GLU A 135 -13.32 -10.90 -1.49
C GLU A 135 -14.78 -10.50 -1.48
N TRP A 136 -15.50 -10.82 -2.54
CA TRP A 136 -16.89 -10.42 -2.72
C TRP A 136 -17.74 -11.65 -3.00
N THR A 137 -18.89 -11.72 -2.34
CA THR A 137 -19.84 -12.82 -2.48
C THR A 137 -21.27 -12.32 -2.51
N GLU A 138 -22.09 -12.89 -3.38
CA GLU A 138 -23.54 -12.72 -3.38
C GLU A 138 -24.17 -14.06 -3.76
N SER A 139 -25.17 -14.49 -2.99
CA SER A 139 -25.81 -15.79 -3.19
C SER A 139 -27.29 -15.66 -3.47
N GLY A 140 -27.82 -16.54 -4.32
CA GLY A 140 -29.23 -16.65 -4.60
C GLY A 140 -29.79 -15.39 -5.28
N THR A 141 -29.14 -14.91 -6.34
CA THR A 141 -29.52 -13.66 -7.04
C THR A 141 -29.79 -13.87 -8.54
N TYR A 142 -30.56 -12.94 -9.13
CA TYR A 142 -30.71 -12.78 -10.58
C TYR A 142 -30.11 -11.46 -11.08
N GLU A 143 -29.73 -10.57 -10.17
CA GLU A 143 -29.21 -9.24 -10.45
C GLU A 143 -27.99 -9.01 -9.54
N PRO A 144 -26.86 -9.72 -9.79
CA PRO A 144 -25.66 -9.55 -9.00
C PRO A 144 -25.25 -8.08 -8.90
N SER A 145 -24.96 -7.62 -7.69
CA SER A 145 -24.51 -6.24 -7.49
C SER A 145 -23.13 -6.04 -8.13
N PRO A 146 -22.87 -4.88 -8.76
CA PRO A 146 -21.54 -4.59 -9.26
C PRO A 146 -20.50 -4.47 -8.14
N LEU A 147 -19.26 -4.83 -8.44
CA LEU A 147 -18.10 -4.58 -7.58
C LEU A 147 -17.27 -3.42 -8.14
N THR A 148 -17.29 -2.27 -7.46
CA THR A 148 -16.40 -1.15 -7.77
C THR A 148 -14.96 -1.48 -7.38
N ILE A 149 -14.03 -1.26 -8.30
CA ILE A 149 -12.60 -1.48 -8.12
C ILE A 149 -11.90 -0.12 -8.24
N ASN A 150 -11.35 0.37 -7.13
CA ASN A 150 -10.60 1.61 -7.11
C ASN A 150 -9.10 1.33 -6.99
N PRO A 151 -8.31 1.46 -8.08
CA PRO A 151 -6.88 1.21 -8.05
C PRO A 151 -6.05 2.37 -7.49
N PHE A 152 -6.67 3.49 -7.12
CA PHE A 152 -5.95 4.65 -6.60
C PHE A 152 -5.48 4.41 -5.16
N PRO A 153 -4.17 4.57 -4.86
CA PRO A 153 -3.68 4.50 -3.51
C PRO A 153 -4.22 5.67 -2.69
N ALA A 154 -4.76 5.40 -1.50
CA ALA A 154 -5.27 6.44 -0.60
C ALA A 154 -4.16 7.40 -0.12
N ASN A 155 -2.91 6.91 -0.02
CA ASN A 155 -1.75 7.75 0.31
C ASN A 155 -1.26 8.65 -0.84
N GLY A 156 -1.92 8.60 -2.01
CA GLY A 156 -1.54 9.41 -3.18
C GLY A 156 -0.19 9.04 -3.81
N GLY A 157 0.35 7.87 -3.42
CA GLY A 157 1.65 7.38 -3.85
C GLY A 157 1.65 6.79 -5.26
N THR A 158 2.57 5.84 -5.48
CA THR A 158 2.75 5.19 -6.78
C THR A 158 1.47 4.44 -7.20
N SER A 159 0.99 4.64 -8.43
CA SER A 159 -0.17 3.92 -8.97
C SER A 159 0.03 2.40 -8.99
N ALA A 160 -1.07 1.65 -8.86
CA ALA A 160 -1.06 0.20 -9.01
C ALA A 160 -0.53 -0.23 -10.39
N SER A 161 0.07 -1.42 -10.46
CA SER A 161 0.60 -2.03 -11.70
C SER A 161 -0.45 -2.77 -12.50
N SER A 162 -1.37 -3.45 -11.80
CA SER A 162 -2.38 -4.30 -12.42
C SER A 162 -3.51 -4.65 -11.45
N ILE A 163 -4.64 -5.02 -12.02
CA ILE A 163 -5.79 -5.60 -11.36
C ILE A 163 -5.89 -7.06 -11.84
N LEU A 164 -5.84 -8.01 -10.90
CA LEU A 164 -6.11 -9.43 -11.18
C LEU A 164 -7.54 -9.73 -10.76
N ILE A 165 -8.29 -10.40 -11.63
CA ILE A 165 -9.68 -10.75 -11.37
C ILE A 165 -9.84 -12.26 -11.48
N ASP A 166 -10.54 -12.82 -10.50
CA ASP A 166 -10.94 -14.21 -10.44
C ASP A 166 -12.41 -14.27 -10.00
N SER A 167 -13.30 -14.47 -10.96
CA SER A 167 -14.74 -14.54 -10.71
C SER A 167 -15.28 -15.92 -11.03
N ILE A 168 -16.06 -16.45 -10.11
CA ILE A 168 -16.73 -17.73 -10.18
C ILE A 168 -18.23 -17.47 -10.11
N VAL A 169 -19.00 -18.11 -10.99
CA VAL A 169 -20.46 -18.13 -10.95
C VAL A 169 -20.91 -19.58 -10.89
N GLU A 170 -21.77 -19.88 -9.93
CA GLU A 170 -22.37 -21.19 -9.70
C GLU A 170 -23.87 -21.11 -9.91
N ASN A 171 -24.44 -22.13 -10.55
CA ASN A 171 -25.88 -22.36 -10.63
C ASN A 171 -26.22 -23.57 -9.74
N PRO A 172 -26.66 -23.36 -8.49
CA PRO A 172 -26.79 -24.44 -7.52
C PRO A 172 -27.87 -25.48 -7.90
N ASP A 173 -27.66 -26.74 -7.49
CA ASP A 173 -28.64 -27.82 -7.67
C ASP A 173 -30.00 -27.51 -6.98
N LEU A 174 -31.10 -27.56 -7.74
CA LEU A 174 -32.45 -27.37 -7.20
C LEU A 174 -33.05 -28.70 -6.74
N ILE A 175 -32.58 -29.22 -5.60
CA ILE A 175 -32.90 -30.56 -5.07
C ILE A 175 -34.42 -30.83 -4.87
N GLU A 176 -35.29 -29.80 -4.86
CA GLU A 176 -36.72 -29.96 -4.53
C GLU A 176 -37.75 -29.53 -5.60
N ASN A 177 -37.37 -29.06 -6.80
CA ASN A 177 -38.36 -28.45 -7.70
C ASN A 177 -39.04 -29.42 -8.69
N ILE A 178 -40.37 -29.47 -8.68
CA ILE A 178 -41.21 -30.18 -9.66
C ILE A 178 -41.16 -29.40 -10.99
N GLY A 179 -40.01 -29.44 -11.66
CA GLY A 179 -39.70 -28.62 -12.84
C GLY A 179 -38.26 -28.74 -13.36
N GLY A 180 -37.31 -29.20 -12.52
CA GLY A 180 -35.87 -29.25 -12.81
C GLY A 180 -35.22 -27.86 -12.84
N GLY A 181 -33.91 -27.79 -12.60
CA GLY A 181 -33.12 -26.59 -12.90
C GLY A 181 -32.84 -26.46 -14.41
N ARG A 182 -32.34 -25.30 -14.78
CA ARG A 182 -32.11 -24.87 -16.16
C ARG A 182 -30.80 -24.12 -16.26
N ASP A 183 -30.22 -24.21 -17.45
CA ASP A 183 -29.05 -23.44 -17.81
C ASP A 183 -29.33 -21.93 -17.70
N VAL A 184 -28.33 -21.21 -17.19
CA VAL A 184 -28.32 -19.75 -17.06
C VAL A 184 -27.24 -19.18 -17.97
N GLU A 185 -27.57 -18.19 -18.80
CA GLU A 185 -26.59 -17.45 -19.59
C GLU A 185 -26.19 -16.17 -18.84
N ILE A 186 -24.88 -15.97 -18.66
CA ILE A 186 -24.30 -14.80 -18.00
C ILE A 186 -23.27 -14.09 -18.88
N THR A 187 -23.01 -12.82 -18.57
CA THR A 187 -21.88 -12.06 -19.10
C THR A 187 -21.10 -11.41 -17.97
N TRP A 188 -19.81 -11.71 -17.86
CA TRP A 188 -18.91 -10.86 -17.09
C TRP A 188 -18.51 -9.63 -17.90
N LYS A 189 -18.47 -8.46 -17.27
CA LYS A 189 -17.93 -7.23 -17.83
C LYS A 189 -17.03 -6.54 -16.82
N LEU A 190 -15.87 -6.08 -17.28
CA LEU A 190 -15.10 -5.05 -16.61
C LEU A 190 -15.32 -3.77 -17.41
N VAL A 191 -15.93 -2.76 -16.79
CA VAL A 191 -16.22 -1.46 -17.41
C VAL A 191 -15.42 -0.35 -16.74
N ASP A 192 -15.17 0.73 -17.47
CA ASP A 192 -14.58 1.96 -16.92
C ASP A 192 -15.66 2.94 -16.39
N GLU A 193 -15.24 4.11 -15.90
CA GLU A 193 -16.13 5.17 -15.41
C GLU A 193 -17.11 5.73 -16.46
N GLN A 194 -16.88 5.48 -17.76
CA GLN A 194 -17.78 5.88 -18.84
C GLN A 194 -18.76 4.75 -19.24
N GLU A 195 -18.75 3.64 -18.50
CA GLU A 195 -19.49 2.40 -18.78
C GLU A 195 -19.04 1.70 -20.08
N ASP A 196 -17.86 2.05 -20.61
CA ASP A 196 -17.29 1.37 -21.76
C ASP A 196 -16.63 0.05 -21.32
N ALA A 197 -16.95 -1.03 -22.04
CA ALA A 197 -16.42 -2.36 -21.71
C ALA A 197 -14.93 -2.46 -22.04
N CYS A 198 -14.10 -2.55 -20.99
CA CYS A 198 -12.68 -2.84 -21.08
C CYS A 198 -12.42 -4.31 -21.45
N GLN A 199 -13.15 -5.22 -20.81
CA GLN A 199 -13.08 -6.66 -21.04
C GLN A 199 -14.45 -7.28 -20.80
N ASN A 200 -14.78 -8.35 -21.52
CA ASN A 200 -16.01 -9.12 -21.27
C ASN A 200 -15.82 -10.60 -21.58
N ARG A 201 -16.72 -11.43 -21.05
CA ARG A 201 -16.82 -12.84 -21.37
C ARG A 201 -18.24 -13.34 -21.14
N ASN A 202 -18.80 -14.05 -22.12
CA ASN A 202 -20.11 -14.69 -22.00
C ASN A 202 -19.92 -16.18 -21.68
N GLU A 203 -20.83 -16.74 -20.89
CA GLU A 203 -20.91 -18.18 -20.67
C GLU A 203 -22.31 -18.66 -20.26
N VAL A 204 -22.59 -19.94 -20.48
CA VAL A 204 -23.75 -20.67 -19.99
C VAL A 204 -23.34 -21.58 -18.82
N VAL A 205 -24.12 -21.56 -17.75
CA VAL A 205 -23.93 -22.32 -16.51
C VAL A 205 -25.06 -23.30 -16.33
N GLY A 206 -24.80 -24.60 -16.50
CA GLY A 206 -25.80 -25.65 -16.28
C GLY A 206 -26.19 -25.80 -14.81
N GLU A 207 -27.32 -26.48 -14.56
CA GLU A 207 -27.74 -26.84 -13.19
C GLU A 207 -26.65 -27.66 -12.47
N GLY A 208 -26.29 -27.24 -11.26
CA GLY A 208 -25.25 -27.85 -10.45
C GLY A 208 -23.82 -27.56 -10.93
N GLU A 209 -23.66 -26.72 -11.95
CA GLU A 209 -22.35 -26.40 -12.53
C GLU A 209 -21.79 -25.06 -12.04
N THR A 210 -20.50 -24.89 -12.30
CA THR A 210 -19.74 -23.69 -11.95
C THR A 210 -18.86 -23.29 -13.12
N VAL A 211 -18.81 -22.00 -13.41
CA VAL A 211 -17.96 -21.40 -14.43
C VAL A 211 -17.05 -20.35 -13.80
N ARG A 212 -15.89 -20.12 -14.42
CA ARG A 212 -14.85 -19.24 -13.87
C ARG A 212 -14.23 -18.36 -14.94
N TRP A 213 -14.06 -17.08 -14.63
CA TRP A 213 -13.31 -16.12 -15.43
C TRP A 213 -12.12 -15.58 -14.65
N GLN A 214 -10.92 -15.78 -15.23
CA GLN A 214 -9.68 -15.24 -14.72
C GLN A 214 -9.08 -14.29 -15.76
N THR A 215 -8.74 -13.08 -15.34
CA THR A 215 -8.15 -12.08 -16.23
C THR A 215 -7.21 -11.15 -15.49
N ILE A 216 -6.43 -10.40 -16.26
CA ILE A 216 -5.56 -9.31 -15.80
C ILE A 216 -5.91 -8.05 -16.58
N HIS A 217 -5.97 -6.94 -15.87
CA HIS A 217 -6.18 -5.61 -16.41
C HIS A 217 -5.06 -4.67 -15.97
N PHE A 218 -4.60 -3.82 -16.89
CA PHE A 218 -3.43 -2.96 -16.68
C PHE A 218 -3.76 -1.46 -16.65
N ASN A 219 -4.98 -1.04 -17.03
CA ASN A 219 -5.34 0.35 -16.79
C ASN A 219 -5.70 0.50 -15.31
N THR A 220 -4.86 1.21 -14.58
CA THR A 220 -5.00 1.47 -13.14
C THR A 220 -5.13 2.97 -12.86
N PHE A 221 -5.40 3.76 -13.90
CA PHE A 221 -5.50 5.21 -13.86
C PHE A 221 -6.93 5.73 -13.82
N GLU A 222 -7.91 4.85 -13.66
CA GLU A 222 -9.34 5.12 -13.59
C GLU A 222 -10.00 4.12 -12.65
N ILE A 223 -11.21 4.40 -12.19
CA ILE A 223 -12.04 3.45 -11.44
C ILE A 223 -12.70 2.48 -12.42
N HIS A 224 -12.82 1.22 -12.02
CA HIS A 224 -13.50 0.18 -12.79
C HIS A 224 -14.69 -0.39 -12.03
N GLU A 225 -15.57 -1.05 -12.76
CA GLU A 225 -16.65 -1.84 -12.17
C GLU A 225 -16.67 -3.24 -12.78
N LEU A 226 -16.67 -4.26 -11.92
CA LEU A 226 -16.82 -5.65 -12.31
C LEU A 226 -18.30 -6.04 -12.15
N GLN A 227 -18.92 -6.39 -13.28
CA GLN A 227 -20.33 -6.73 -13.39
C GLN A 227 -20.50 -8.19 -13.83
N VAL A 228 -21.56 -8.82 -13.34
CA VAL A 228 -22.07 -10.10 -13.84
C VAL A 228 -23.51 -9.89 -14.27
N ASP A 229 -23.73 -9.76 -15.56
CA ASP A 229 -25.07 -9.61 -16.12
C ASP A 229 -25.71 -10.98 -16.30
N TYR A 230 -26.93 -11.13 -15.78
CA TYR A 230 -27.78 -12.27 -16.05
C TYR A 230 -28.54 -12.04 -17.36
N ASN A 231 -28.22 -12.80 -18.41
CA ASN A 231 -28.79 -12.59 -19.75
C ASN A 231 -30.10 -13.37 -19.94
N GLU A 232 -30.07 -14.67 -19.69
CA GLU A 232 -31.19 -15.60 -19.91
C GLU A 232 -31.19 -16.73 -18.88
N GLY A 233 -32.35 -17.31 -18.57
CA GLY A 233 -32.50 -18.43 -17.63
C GLY A 233 -33.59 -18.18 -16.59
N GLN A 234 -33.77 -19.11 -15.64
CA GLN A 234 -34.72 -18.96 -14.52
C GLN A 234 -34.19 -19.45 -13.16
N ASP A 235 -32.91 -19.76 -13.05
CA ASP A 235 -32.32 -20.29 -11.82
C ASP A 235 -31.49 -19.21 -11.13
N LEU A 236 -31.54 -19.17 -9.81
CA LEU A 236 -30.72 -18.24 -9.03
C LEU A 236 -29.26 -18.65 -9.12
N ILE A 237 -28.37 -17.67 -9.22
CA ILE A 237 -26.92 -17.92 -9.23
C ILE A 237 -26.27 -17.43 -7.94
N ASP A 238 -25.15 -18.08 -7.62
CA ASP A 238 -24.20 -17.65 -6.61
C ASP A 238 -22.96 -17.10 -7.32
N VAL A 239 -22.45 -15.96 -6.86
CA VAL A 239 -21.32 -15.27 -7.46
C VAL A 239 -20.24 -15.05 -6.40
N TYR A 240 -19.03 -15.49 -6.71
CA TYR A 240 -17.85 -15.33 -5.87
C TYR A 240 -16.77 -14.62 -6.66
N GLN A 241 -16.22 -13.54 -6.12
CA GLN A 241 -15.20 -12.73 -6.79
C GLN A 241 -14.01 -12.51 -5.86
N THR A 242 -12.81 -12.68 -6.41
CA THR A 242 -11.56 -12.23 -5.80
C THR A 242 -10.89 -11.26 -6.76
N VAL A 243 -10.68 -10.03 -6.31
CA VAL A 243 -9.95 -9.00 -7.05
C VAL A 243 -8.69 -8.66 -6.29
N ILE A 244 -7.55 -8.57 -6.98
CA ILE A 244 -6.27 -8.17 -6.38
C ILE A 244 -5.72 -6.95 -7.12
N ILE A 245 -5.53 -5.85 -6.41
CA ILE A 245 -4.83 -4.66 -6.92
C ILE A 245 -3.38 -4.77 -6.49
N GLN A 246 -2.47 -4.92 -7.47
CA GLN A 246 -1.04 -5.14 -7.21
C GLN A 246 -0.26 -3.87 -7.45
N TYR A 247 0.64 -3.54 -6.53
CA TYR A 247 1.57 -2.41 -6.66
C TYR A 247 2.95 -2.86 -7.18
N PRO A 248 3.72 -1.94 -7.79
CA PRO A 248 5.05 -2.29 -8.29
C PRO A 248 5.97 -2.64 -7.13
N GLN A 249 6.88 -3.59 -7.34
CA GLN A 249 7.82 -4.06 -6.32
C GLN A 249 8.94 -3.04 -6.08
N LEU A 250 8.59 -1.97 -5.37
CA LEU A 250 9.47 -0.86 -5.00
C LEU A 250 9.82 -0.86 -3.51
N GLU A 251 9.31 -1.85 -2.75
CA GLU A 251 9.56 -1.96 -1.32
C GLU A 251 11.04 -2.19 -1.00
N SER A 252 11.46 -1.76 0.20
CA SER A 252 12.80 -2.03 0.72
C SER A 252 13.06 -3.53 0.84
N ILE A 253 14.31 -3.97 0.75
CA ILE A 253 14.68 -5.38 0.97
C ILE A 253 14.52 -5.72 2.46
N PRO A 254 13.75 -6.76 2.84
CA PRO A 254 13.67 -7.21 4.22
C PRO A 254 15.02 -7.56 4.83
N ASN A 255 15.21 -7.26 6.11
CA ASN A 255 16.43 -7.53 6.87
C ASN A 255 16.09 -8.20 8.22
N PRO A 256 15.68 -9.48 8.20
CA PRO A 256 15.32 -10.20 9.42
C PRO A 256 16.54 -10.36 10.36
N LYS A 257 16.24 -10.71 11.62
CA LYS A 257 17.23 -11.05 12.64
C LYS A 257 18.13 -12.23 12.28
#